data_AF-A0A6B3APH5-F1
#
_entry.id   AF-A0A6B3APH5-F1
#
_cell.length_a   1.000
_cell.length_b   1.000
_cell.length_c   1.000
_cell.angle_alpha   90.00
_cell.angle_beta   90.00
_cell.angle_gamma   90.00
#
_symmetry.space_group_name_H-M   'P 1'
#
loop_
_entity.id
_entity.type
_entity.pdbx_description
1 polymer ?
#
loop_
_entity_poly.entity_id
_entity_poly.type
_entity_poly.pdbx_seq_one_letter_code
_entity_poly.pdbx_strand_id
1 'polypeptide(L)'
;WRQGGPAGLDALEEPWDPPAGRFDRARPLLLAADLPAFRPWRNRLTHPRGHVQLRLGRDHLWYAYESEPGRDDWWPRGTPDPDPVGALTGMDT
;
A
#
# COMPACT_ATOMS: atom_id res chain seq x y z
N TRP A 1 12.24 4.47 -12.35
CA TRP A 1 11.02 3.96 -13.01
C TRP A 1 11.08 2.46 -13.29
N ARG A 2 11.33 1.62 -12.27
CA ARG A 2 11.42 0.15 -12.46
C ARG A 2 10.58 -0.67 -11.47
N GLN A 3 9.97 -0.01 -10.49
CA GLN A 3 9.14 -0.65 -9.46
C GLN A 3 7.71 -0.09 -9.59
N GLY A 4 6.71 -0.97 -9.56
CA GLY A 4 5.27 -0.63 -9.63
C GLY A 4 4.61 -0.75 -11.01
N GLY A 5 5.32 -0.54 -12.12
CA GLY A 5 4.71 -0.56 -13.46
C GLY A 5 3.54 0.44 -13.64
N PRO A 6 2.81 0.39 -14.76
CA PRO A 6 1.67 1.29 -15.02
C PRO A 6 0.57 1.18 -13.98
N ALA A 7 0.21 -0.04 -13.56
CA ALA A 7 -0.84 -0.26 -12.57
C ALA A 7 -0.49 0.30 -11.17
N GLY A 8 0.80 0.30 -10.81
CA GLY A 8 1.27 1.01 -9.63
C GLY A 8 1.07 2.52 -9.77
N LEU A 9 1.46 3.11 -10.89
CA LEU A 9 1.23 4.53 -11.13
C LEU A 9 -0.26 4.90 -11.07
N ASP A 10 -1.13 4.09 -11.67
CA ASP A 10 -2.58 4.31 -11.59
C ASP A 10 -3.08 4.25 -10.14
N ALA A 11 -2.60 3.29 -9.34
CA ALA A 11 -2.93 3.20 -7.92
C ALA A 11 -2.41 4.40 -7.10
N LEU A 12 -1.33 5.03 -7.57
CA LEU A 12 -0.76 6.25 -6.99
C LEU A 12 -1.59 7.49 -7.36
N GLU A 13 -1.85 7.70 -8.65
CA GLU A 13 -2.46 8.94 -9.15
C GLU A 13 -3.98 8.95 -8.97
N GLU A 14 -4.64 7.78 -9.06
CA GLU A 14 -6.10 7.68 -9.06
C GLU A 14 -6.63 6.94 -7.82
N PRO A 15 -6.84 7.63 -6.68
CA PRO A 15 -7.47 6.99 -5.53
C PRO A 15 -8.94 6.67 -5.80
N TRP A 16 -9.28 5.40 -5.63
CA TRP A 16 -10.60 4.84 -5.92
C TRP A 16 -11.18 4.14 -4.70
N ASP A 17 -12.51 3.98 -4.66
CA ASP A 17 -13.20 3.29 -3.57
C ASP A 17 -13.34 1.79 -3.90
N PRO A 18 -12.53 0.91 -3.29
CA PRO A 18 -12.67 -0.53 -3.52
C PRO A 18 -13.99 -1.06 -2.96
N PRO A 19 -14.63 -2.04 -3.65
CA PRO A 19 -15.70 -2.79 -3.04
C PRO A 19 -15.25 -3.41 -1.71
N ALA A 20 -16.20 -3.56 -0.79
CA ALA A 20 -15.96 -4.27 0.46
C ALA A 20 -15.35 -5.66 0.18
N GLY A 21 -14.32 -6.05 0.93
CA GLY A 21 -13.63 -7.32 0.70
C GLY A 21 -12.11 -7.25 0.89
N ARG A 22 -11.34 -7.26 -0.21
CA ARG A 22 -9.86 -7.36 -0.15
C ARG A 22 -9.24 -6.21 0.66
N PHE A 23 -9.76 -4.99 0.49
CA PHE A 23 -9.30 -3.84 1.25
C PHE A 23 -9.60 -4.00 2.75
N ASP A 24 -10.82 -4.42 3.12
CA ASP A 24 -11.21 -4.58 4.53
C ASP A 24 -10.42 -5.68 5.25
N ARG A 25 -10.07 -6.76 4.52
CA ARG A 25 -9.27 -7.87 5.06
C ARG A 25 -7.81 -7.49 5.30
N ALA A 26 -7.30 -6.43 4.69
CA ALA A 26 -5.89 -6.08 4.82
C ALA A 26 -5.51 -5.59 6.22
N ARG A 27 -6.37 -4.80 6.88
CA ARG A 27 -6.05 -4.28 8.23
C ARG A 27 -5.90 -5.41 9.27
N PRO A 28 -6.82 -6.40 9.36
CA PRO A 28 -6.61 -7.57 10.21
C PRO A 28 -5.34 -8.35 9.90
N LEU A 29 -4.97 -8.51 8.62
CA LEU A 29 -3.75 -9.22 8.21
C LEU A 29 -2.48 -8.50 8.71
N LEU A 30 -2.42 -7.18 8.53
CA LEU A 30 -1.30 -6.37 9.05
C LEU A 30 -1.17 -6.49 10.57
N LEU A 31 -2.29 -6.37 11.30
CA LEU A 31 -2.28 -6.50 12.76
C LEU A 31 -1.85 -7.90 13.22
N ALA A 32 -2.27 -8.96 12.52
CA ALA A 32 -1.87 -10.33 12.83
C ALA A 32 -0.38 -10.60 12.57
N ALA A 33 0.27 -9.78 11.75
CA ALA A 33 1.71 -9.81 11.50
C ALA A 33 2.51 -8.87 12.43
N ASP A 34 1.91 -8.45 13.57
CA ASP A 34 2.49 -7.51 14.54
C ASP A 34 2.87 -6.13 13.95
N LEU A 35 2.27 -5.75 12.82
CA LEU A 35 2.42 -4.44 12.23
C LEU A 35 1.41 -3.45 12.85
N PRO A 36 1.70 -2.14 12.85
CA PRO A 36 0.82 -1.17 13.46
C PRO A 36 -0.55 -1.08 12.77
N ALA A 37 -1.52 -0.44 13.43
CA ALA A 37 -2.81 -0.16 12.83
C ALA A 37 -2.71 0.91 11.74
N PHE A 38 -2.60 0.51 10.48
CA PHE A 38 -2.62 1.44 9.35
C PHE A 38 -3.98 2.15 9.25
N ARG A 39 -3.94 3.44 8.90
CA ARG A 39 -5.12 4.30 8.72
C ARG A 39 -5.69 4.14 7.30
N PRO A 40 -6.95 3.73 7.14
CA PRO A 40 -7.55 3.57 5.81
C PRO A 40 -8.06 4.90 5.24
N TRP A 41 -7.94 5.04 3.92
CA TRP A 41 -8.61 6.07 3.12
C TRP A 41 -8.71 5.59 1.68
N ARG A 42 -9.93 5.41 1.14
CA ARG A 42 -10.14 4.86 -0.21
C ARG A 42 -9.33 3.56 -0.42
N ASN A 43 -8.52 3.48 -1.47
CA ASN A 43 -7.61 2.37 -1.73
C ASN A 43 -6.28 2.43 -0.96
N ARG A 44 -6.13 3.32 0.03
CA ARG A 44 -4.86 3.57 0.74
C ARG A 44 -4.90 3.10 2.19
N LEU A 45 -3.81 2.49 2.64
CA LEU A 45 -3.52 2.20 4.04
C LEU A 45 -2.23 2.95 4.40
N THR A 46 -2.31 3.91 5.31
CA THR A 46 -1.16 4.75 5.70
C THR A 46 -0.60 4.33 7.05
N HIS A 47 0.71 4.10 7.12
CA HIS A 47 1.42 3.80 8.36
C HIS A 47 1.28 4.96 9.36
N PRO A 48 1.16 4.74 10.68
CA PRO A 48 0.94 5.83 11.65
C PRO A 48 2.03 6.90 11.69
N ARG A 49 3.27 6.55 11.34
CA ARG A 49 4.38 7.51 11.21
C ARG A 49 4.40 8.26 9.86
N GLY A 50 3.48 7.96 8.95
CA GLY A 50 3.27 8.73 7.71
C GLY A 50 4.31 8.59 6.59
N HIS A 51 5.33 7.74 6.73
CA HIS A 51 6.41 7.55 5.74
C HIS A 51 6.24 6.29 4.87
N VAL A 52 5.20 5.48 5.14
CA VAL A 52 4.89 4.26 4.38
C VAL A 52 3.40 4.21 4.12
N GLN A 53 3.03 3.78 2.91
CA GLN A 53 1.64 3.60 2.51
C GLN A 53 1.50 2.41 1.56
N LEU A 54 0.50 1.57 1.81
CA LEU A 54 0.07 0.54 0.88
C LEU A 54 -1.11 1.10 0.07
N ARG A 55 -1.12 0.87 -1.25
CA ARG A 55 -2.24 1.21 -2.12
C ARG A 55 -2.72 -0.01 -2.88
N LEU A 56 -4.02 -0.26 -2.86
CA LEU A 56 -4.65 -1.33 -3.61
C LEU A 56 -4.88 -0.87 -5.05
N GLY A 57 -4.30 -1.59 -6.01
CA GLY A 57 -4.55 -1.41 -7.42
C GLY A 57 -5.87 -2.06 -7.86
N ARG A 58 -6.38 -1.63 -9.02
CA ARG A 58 -7.58 -2.22 -9.64
C ARG A 58 -7.35 -3.66 -10.13
N ASP A 59 -6.09 -4.02 -10.31
CA ASP A 59 -5.59 -5.38 -10.57
C ASP A 59 -5.55 -6.28 -9.32
N HIS A 60 -6.01 -5.76 -8.18
CA HIS A 60 -6.06 -6.45 -6.90
C HIS A 60 -4.70 -6.77 -6.26
N LEU A 61 -3.65 -6.08 -6.68
CA LEU A 61 -2.34 -6.13 -6.04
C LEU A 61 -2.14 -4.95 -5.08
N TRP A 62 -1.36 -5.19 -4.04
CA TRP A 62 -0.89 -4.16 -3.13
C TRP A 62 0.45 -3.62 -3.59
N TYR A 63 0.50 -2.29 -3.66
CA TYR A 63 1.69 -1.54 -4.01
C TYR A 63 2.18 -0.79 -2.78
N ALA A 64 3.43 -1.01 -2.39
CA ALA A 64 4.04 -0.28 -1.30
C ALA A 64 4.69 1.00 -1.81
N TYR A 65 4.53 2.07 -1.04
CA TYR A 65 5.12 3.38 -1.29
C TYR A 65 5.82 3.87 -0.04
N GLU A 66 6.97 4.51 -0.23
CA GLU A 66 7.64 5.29 0.79
C GLU A 66 7.53 6.78 0.48
N SER A 67 7.54 7.59 1.53
CA SER A 67 7.69 9.03 1.45
C SER A 67 8.66 9.51 2.51
N GLU A 68 9.25 10.68 2.30
CA GLU A 68 9.88 11.39 3.42
C GLU A 68 8.81 11.71 4.48
N PRO A 69 9.15 11.65 5.78
CA PRO A 69 8.21 11.98 6.85
C PRO A 69 7.59 13.38 6.66
N GLY A 70 6.27 13.45 6.54
CA GLY A 70 5.53 14.70 6.38
C GLY A 70 5.47 15.25 4.95
N ARG A 71 6.02 14.54 3.95
CA ARG A 71 5.81 14.83 2.53
C ARG A 71 4.64 14.02 1.96
N ASP A 72 4.07 14.53 0.88
CA ASP A 72 3.09 13.81 0.06
C ASP A 72 3.69 13.34 -1.28
N ASP A 73 5.01 13.37 -1.39
CA ASP A 73 5.75 12.77 -2.49
C ASP A 73 5.99 11.30 -2.18
N TRP A 74 5.46 10.41 -3.02
CA TRP A 74 5.46 8.97 -2.80
C TRP A 74 6.21 8.25 -3.90
N TRP A 75 7.13 7.36 -3.53
CA TRP A 75 7.90 6.54 -4.45
C TRP A 75 7.54 5.07 -4.29
N PRO A 76 7.28 4.33 -5.38
CA PRO A 76 6.98 2.91 -5.31
C PRO A 76 8.20 2.14 -4.78
N ARG A 77 7.95 1.19 -3.89
CA ARG A 77 8.96 0.34 -3.26
C ARG A 77 8.56 -1.12 -3.31
N GLY A 78 9.57 -1.96 -3.45
CA GLY A 78 9.41 -3.41 -3.43
C GLY A 78 8.64 -3.95 -4.63
N THR A 79 8.21 -5.20 -4.51
CA THR A 79 7.42 -5.91 -5.52
C THR A 79 5.95 -5.88 -5.11
N PRO A 80 5.01 -5.60 -6.04
CA PRO A 80 3.59 -5.68 -5.73
C PRO A 80 3.17 -7.12 -5.39
N ASP A 81 2.25 -7.26 -4.44
CA ASP A 81 1.86 -8.57 -3.90
C ASP A 81 0.34 -8.63 -3.65
N PRO A 82 -0.34 -9.77 -3.87
CA PRO A 82 -1.75 -9.93 -3.49
C PRO A 82 -2.00 -9.83 -1.97
N ASP A 83 -0.99 -10.09 -1.13
CA ASP A 83 -0.98 -9.96 0.32
C ASP A 83 -0.36 -8.61 0.74
N PRO A 84 -1.07 -7.76 1.50
CA PRO A 84 -0.52 -6.50 2.00
C PRO A 84 0.74 -6.68 2.87
N VAL A 85 0.88 -7.81 3.57
CA VAL A 85 2.09 -8.12 4.37
C VAL A 85 3.27 -8.44 3.45
N GLY A 86 3.04 -9.22 2.40
CA GLY A 86 4.04 -9.52 1.37
C GLY A 86 4.55 -8.25 0.67
N ALA A 87 3.63 -7.37 0.24
CA ALA A 87 3.99 -6.11 -0.41
C ALA A 87 4.84 -5.20 0.51
N LEU A 88 4.53 -5.16 1.81
CA LEU A 88 5.28 -4.35 2.78
C LEU A 88 6.66 -4.93 3.07
N THR A 89 6.76 -6.24 3.32
CA THR A 89 8.03 -6.92 3.63
C THR A 89 8.97 -6.95 2.43
N GLY A 90 8.44 -6.93 1.21
CA GLY A 90 9.21 -6.79 -0.02
C GLY A 90 9.88 -5.42 -0.22
N MET A 91 9.63 -4.43 0.65
CA MET A 91 10.32 -3.13 0.61
C MET A 91 11.77 -3.18 1.10
N ASP A 92 12.10 -4.12 2.00
CA ASP A 92 13.40 -4.24 2.67
C ASP A 92 14.41 -5.10 1.87
N THR A 93 14.04 -5.56 0.67
CA THR A 93 14.87 -6.39 -0.22
C THR A 93 15.50 -5.57 -1.33
#